data_AF-A0A958W5L8-F1
#
_entry.id   AF-A0A958W5L8-F1
#
_cell.length_a   1.000
_cell.length_b   1.000
_cell.length_c   1.000
_cell.angle_alpha   90.00
_cell.angle_beta   90.00
_cell.angle_gamma   90.00
#
_symmetry.space_group_name_H-M   'P 1'
#
loop_
_entity.id
_entity.type
_entity.pdbx_description
1 polymer ?
#
loop_
_entity_poly.entity_id
_entity_poly.type
_entity_poly.pdbx_seq_one_letter_code
_entity_poly.pdbx_strand_id
1 'polypeptide(L)'
;MLLAPKKARAILRKAGSTPFINYAEITLRLIPAISLIVYADYSKFPLHCFYFGSFMLLTSIVLYFIPVAKHHGFSLRAADILKPLYLQLISPFSMLFGWLVIYMVI
;
A
#
# COMPACT_ATOMS: atom_id res chain seq x y z
N MET A 1 10.32 0.13 -8.21
CA MET A 1 9.67 -0.30 -9.47
C MET A 1 10.36 0.28 -10.70
N LEU A 2 10.76 1.56 -10.72
CA LEU A 2 11.42 2.23 -11.85
C LEU A 2 12.67 1.52 -12.41
N LEU A 3 13.66 1.23 -11.57
CA LEU A 3 15.00 0.77 -12.00
C LEU A 3 15.11 -0.75 -12.16
N ALA A 4 14.25 -1.50 -11.46
CA ALA A 4 14.29 -2.96 -11.45
C ALA A 4 12.88 -3.57 -11.42
N PRO A 5 12.09 -3.43 -12.50
CA PRO A 5 10.69 -3.85 -12.51
C PRO A 5 10.53 -5.38 -12.44
N LYS A 6 11.49 -6.15 -12.95
CA LYS A 6 11.50 -7.62 -12.83
C LYS A 6 11.63 -8.07 -11.36
N LYS A 7 12.51 -7.42 -10.59
CA LYS A 7 12.65 -7.68 -9.14
C LYS A 7 11.39 -7.27 -8.39
N ALA A 8 10.82 -6.10 -8.71
CA ALA A 8 9.57 -5.63 -8.11
C ALA A 8 8.40 -6.60 -8.36
N ARG A 9 8.26 -7.11 -9.58
CA ARG A 9 7.26 -8.14 -9.93
C ARG A 9 7.48 -9.44 -9.16
N ALA A 10 8.73 -9.88 -9.00
CA ALA A 10 9.05 -11.08 -8.22
C ALA A 10 8.71 -10.92 -6.73
N ILE A 11 8.90 -9.72 -6.16
CA ILE A 11 8.47 -9.40 -4.79
C ILE A 11 6.95 -9.43 -4.69
N LEU A 12 6.24 -8.83 -5.66
CA LEU A 12 4.77 -8.84 -5.70
C LEU A 12 4.21 -10.28 -5.71
N ARG A 13 4.84 -11.20 -6.45
CA ARG A 13 4.44 -12.63 -6.44
C ARG A 13 4.61 -13.31 -5.10
N LYS A 14 5.47 -12.79 -4.21
CA LYS A 14 5.68 -13.32 -2.86
C LYS A 14 4.69 -12.74 -1.84
N ALA A 15 3.93 -11.71 -2.19
CA ALA A 15 2.93 -11.14 -1.30
C ALA A 15 1.87 -12.20 -0.94
N GLY A 16 1.54 -12.28 0.35
CA GLY A 16 0.61 -13.27 0.89
C GLY A 16 1.07 -14.73 0.83
N SER A 17 2.31 -15.04 0.46
CA SER A 17 2.77 -16.45 0.36
C SER A 17 2.85 -17.16 1.73
N THR A 18 3.04 -16.39 2.80
CA THR A 18 3.02 -16.88 4.18
C THR A 18 2.14 -15.98 5.05
N PRO A 19 1.56 -16.51 6.14
CA PRO A 19 0.84 -15.69 7.11
C PRO A 19 1.70 -14.57 7.68
N PHE A 20 2.99 -14.83 7.90
CA PHE A 20 3.94 -13.83 8.38
C PHE A 20 4.07 -12.65 7.42
N ILE A 21 4.28 -12.91 6.11
CA ILE A 21 4.38 -11.84 5.11
C ILE A 21 3.07 -11.05 5.02
N ASN A 22 1.93 -11.73 5.06
CA ASN A 22 0.62 -11.08 4.99
C ASN A 22 0.39 -10.14 6.18
N TYR A 23 0.54 -10.65 7.40
CA TYR A 23 0.32 -9.84 8.59
C TYR A 23 1.38 -8.76 8.78
N ALA A 24 2.64 -9.02 8.43
CA ALA A 24 3.69 -8.00 8.46
C ALA A 24 3.40 -6.84 7.48
N GLU A 25 2.95 -7.14 6.26
CA GLU A 25 2.59 -6.12 5.26
C GLU A 25 1.41 -5.27 5.73
N ILE A 26 0.35 -5.90 6.26
CA ILE A 26 -0.82 -5.17 6.77
C ILE A 26 -0.45 -4.34 8.00
N THR A 27 0.38 -4.87 8.90
CA THR A 27 0.85 -4.14 10.09
C THR A 27 1.69 -2.92 9.69
N LEU A 28 2.62 -3.10 8.75
CA LEU A 28 3.45 -2.01 8.24
C LEU A 28 2.60 -0.92 7.57
N ARG A 29 1.51 -1.30 6.90
CA ARG A 29 0.53 -0.37 6.32
C ARG A 29 -0.30 0.35 7.38
N LEU A 30 -0.55 -0.27 8.54
CA LEU A 30 -1.33 0.33 9.63
C LEU A 30 -0.61 1.54 10.24
N ILE A 31 0.72 1.50 10.32
CA ILE A 31 1.55 2.58 10.87
C ILE A 31 1.25 3.94 10.20
N PRO A 32 1.44 4.11 8.87
CA PRO A 32 1.15 5.39 8.22
C PRO A 32 -0.34 5.73 8.25
N ALA A 33 -1.24 4.75 8.26
CA ALA A 33 -2.68 5.01 8.37
C ALA A 33 -3.04 5.67 9.71
N ILE A 34 -2.52 5.13 10.81
CA ILE A 34 -2.71 5.69 12.16
C ILE A 34 -2.01 7.04 12.27
N SER A 35 -0.77 7.16 11.77
CA SER A 35 -0.02 8.42 11.78
C SER A 35 -0.80 9.55 11.10
N LEU A 36 -1.44 9.28 9.96
CA LEU A 36 -2.26 10.28 9.24
C LEU A 36 -3.51 10.70 10.00
N ILE A 37 -4.14 9.80 10.76
CA ILE A 37 -5.31 10.12 11.58
C ILE A 37 -4.90 10.97 12.79
N VAL A 38 -3.86 10.54 13.52
CA VAL A 38 -3.41 11.22 14.75
C VAL A 38 -2.83 12.60 14.45
N TYR A 39 -2.13 12.75 13.32
CA TYR A 39 -1.54 14.02 12.92
C TYR A 39 -2.48 14.88 12.04
N ALA A 40 -3.72 14.43 11.80
CA ALA A 40 -4.66 15.13 10.92
C ALA A 40 -4.86 16.59 11.37
N ASP A 41 -5.12 16.82 12.65
CA ASP A 41 -5.43 18.15 13.19
C ASP A 41 -4.29 19.17 13.08
N TYR A 42 -3.05 18.70 12.91
CA TYR A 42 -1.84 19.53 12.74
C TYR A 42 -1.44 19.70 11.26
N SER A 43 -2.14 19.06 10.33
CA SER A 43 -1.84 19.07 8.90
C SER A 43 -2.53 20.24 8.19
N LYS A 44 -2.03 20.65 7.01
CA LYS A 44 -2.66 21.70 6.19
C LYS A 44 -4.08 21.35 5.75
N PHE A 45 -4.37 20.05 5.61
CA PHE A 45 -5.67 19.54 5.15
C PHE A 45 -6.22 18.49 6.12
N PRO A 46 -6.69 18.88 7.32
CA PRO A 46 -7.04 17.95 8.40
C PRO A 46 -8.12 16.94 7.98
N LEU A 47 -9.16 17.40 7.30
CA LEU A 47 -10.25 16.55 6.83
C LEU A 47 -9.78 15.48 5.82
N HIS A 48 -8.84 15.83 4.93
CA HIS A 48 -8.33 14.91 3.91
C HIS A 48 -7.42 13.85 4.54
N CYS A 49 -6.51 14.26 5.44
CA CYS A 49 -5.65 13.35 6.19
C CYS A 49 -6.48 12.37 7.03
N PHE A 50 -7.52 12.86 7.71
CA PHE A 50 -8.41 12.04 8.52
C PHE A 50 -9.17 11.00 7.68
N TYR A 51 -9.83 11.41 6.60
CA TYR A 51 -10.59 10.48 5.76
C TYR A 51 -9.68 9.48 5.05
N PHE A 52 -8.54 9.92 4.53
CA PHE A 52 -7.60 9.06 3.85
C PHE A 52 -6.97 8.02 4.79
N GLY A 53 -6.52 8.47 5.98
CA GLY A 53 -5.99 7.58 7.02
C GLY A 53 -7.05 6.60 7.52
N SER A 54 -8.29 7.06 7.76
CA SER A 54 -9.41 6.21 8.20
C SER A 54 -9.77 5.15 7.17
N PHE A 55 -9.81 5.52 5.88
CA PHE A 55 -10.05 4.57 4.79
C PHE A 55 -8.93 3.53 4.69
N MET A 56 -7.67 3.95 4.81
CA MET A 56 -6.52 3.04 4.84
C MET A 56 -6.59 2.07 6.03
N LEU A 57 -6.98 2.55 7.20
CA LEU A 57 -7.12 1.75 8.42
C LEU A 57 -8.24 0.72 8.28
N LEU A 58 -9.44 1.15 7.86
CA LEU A 58 -10.61 0.28 7.73
C LEU A 58 -10.35 -0.85 6.71
N THR A 59 -9.80 -0.51 5.54
CA THR A 59 -9.46 -1.52 4.52
C THR A 59 -8.37 -2.49 5.00
N SER A 60 -7.43 -2.03 5.83
CA SER A 60 -6.41 -2.90 6.42
C SER A 60 -6.99 -3.87 7.45
N ILE A 61 -7.94 -3.42 8.27
CA ILE A 61 -8.68 -4.30 9.19
C ILE A 61 -9.45 -5.36 8.42
N VAL A 62 -10.16 -5.00 7.35
CA VAL A 62 -10.87 -5.97 6.50
C VAL A 62 -9.92 -7.03 5.94
N LEU A 63 -8.70 -6.65 5.55
CA LEU A 63 -7.69 -7.57 5.04
C LEU A 63 -7.18 -8.57 6.09
N TYR A 64 -7.24 -8.26 7.40
CA TYR A 64 -6.92 -9.25 8.44
C TYR A 64 -7.90 -10.42 8.47
N PHE A 65 -9.17 -10.18 8.11
CA PHE A 65 -10.21 -11.22 8.11
C PHE A 65 -10.22 -12.05 6.82
N ILE A 66 -9.51 -11.62 5.78
CA ILE A 66 -9.46 -12.35 4.51
C ILE A 66 -8.44 -13.48 4.61
N PRO A 67 -8.81 -14.73 4.23
CA PRO A 67 -7.88 -15.85 4.29
C PRO A 67 -6.68 -15.62 3.37
N VAL A 68 -5.48 -15.86 3.91
CA VAL A 68 -4.18 -15.64 3.26
C VAL A 68 -4.10 -16.32 1.88
N ALA A 69 -4.71 -17.50 1.73
CA ALA A 69 -4.77 -18.21 0.44
C ALA A 69 -5.45 -17.41 -0.67
N LYS A 70 -6.50 -16.63 -0.35
CA LYS A 70 -7.16 -15.74 -1.32
C LYS A 70 -6.29 -14.52 -1.63
N HIS A 71 -5.61 -13.97 -0.62
CA HIS A 71 -4.71 -12.82 -0.80
C HIS A 71 -3.49 -13.17 -1.67
N HIS A 72 -2.92 -14.37 -1.47
CA HIS A 72 -1.85 -14.89 -2.31
C HIS A 72 -2.31 -15.12 -3.76
N GLY A 73 -3.47 -15.75 -3.94
CA GLY A 73 -4.05 -15.98 -5.27
C GLY A 73 -4.31 -14.66 -6.03
N PHE A 74 -4.77 -13.63 -5.32
CA PHE A 74 -4.91 -12.28 -5.89
C PHE A 74 -3.56 -11.69 -6.30
N SER A 75 -2.54 -11.80 -5.44
CA SER A 75 -1.19 -11.30 -5.71
C SER A 75 -0.54 -11.94 -6.94
N LEU A 76 -0.75 -13.26 -7.14
CA LEU A 76 -0.30 -13.97 -8.34
C LEU A 76 -1.00 -13.46 -9.61
N ARG A 77 -2.33 -13.34 -9.58
CA ARG A 77 -3.11 -12.80 -10.72
C ARG A 77 -2.72 -11.37 -11.05
N ALA A 78 -2.57 -10.52 -10.03
CA ALA A 78 -2.12 -9.15 -10.19
C ALA A 78 -0.71 -9.10 -10.80
N ALA A 79 0.21 -9.96 -10.34
CA ALA A 79 1.55 -10.05 -10.91
C ALA A 79 1.58 -10.59 -12.34
N ASP A 80 0.59 -11.39 -12.77
CA ASP A 80 0.49 -11.82 -14.17
C ASP A 80 -0.01 -10.69 -15.08
N ILE A 81 -0.90 -9.83 -14.60
CA ILE A 81 -1.40 -8.65 -15.31
C ILE A 81 -0.35 -7.53 -15.36
N LEU A 82 0.32 -7.25 -14.24
CA LEU A 82 1.35 -6.20 -14.12
C LEU A 82 2.67 -6.64 -14.76
N LYS A 83 2.76 -6.44 -16.08
CA LYS A 83 4.01 -6.53 -16.83
C LYS A 83 5.05 -5.51 -16.30
N PRO A 84 6.36 -5.79 -16.46
CA PRO A 84 7.43 -4.91 -16.02
C PRO A 84 7.32 -3.46 -16.51
N LEU A 85 6.79 -3.25 -17.73
CA LEU A 85 6.58 -1.91 -18.29
C LEU A 85 5.49 -1.13 -17.54
N TYR A 86 4.38 -1.77 -17.18
CA TYR A 86 3.31 -1.13 -16.40
C TYR A 86 3.79 -0.72 -15.02
N LEU A 87 4.64 -1.56 -14.39
CA LEU A 87 5.28 -1.22 -13.12
C LEU A 87 6.17 0.03 -13.20
N GLN A 88 6.90 0.21 -14.31
CA GLN A 88 7.71 1.41 -14.52
C GLN A 88 6.84 2.64 -14.77
N LEU A 89 5.75 2.49 -15.54
CA LEU A 89 4.85 3.59 -15.86
C LEU A 89 4.07 4.10 -14.63
N ILE A 90 3.69 3.19 -13.72
CA ILE A 90 2.97 3.53 -12.47
C ILE A 90 3.92 4.10 -11.41
N SER A 91 5.21 3.78 -11.48
CA SER A 91 6.26 4.25 -10.56
C SER A 91 6.25 5.77 -10.31
N PRO A 92 6.27 6.65 -11.34
CA PRO A 92 6.24 8.10 -11.12
C PRO A 92 4.95 8.57 -10.43
N PHE A 93 3.80 7.96 -10.71
CA PHE A 93 2.55 8.27 -10.02
C PHE A 93 2.61 7.92 -8.53
N SER A 94 3.21 6.79 -8.18
CA SER A 94 3.41 6.41 -6.78
C SER A 94 4.35 7.39 -6.05
N MET A 95 5.38 7.90 -6.72
CA MET A 95 6.28 8.91 -6.14
C MET A 95 5.56 10.25 -5.94
N LEU A 96 4.79 10.70 -6.94
CA LEU A 96 3.95 11.90 -6.84
C LEU A 96 2.94 11.79 -5.69
N PHE A 97 2.33 10.62 -5.51
CA PHE A 97 1.41 10.38 -4.40
C PHE A 97 2.12 10.50 -3.04
N GLY A 98 3.32 9.92 -2.92
CA GLY A 98 4.14 10.06 -1.70
C GLY A 98 4.50 11.51 -1.40
N TRP A 99 4.87 12.28 -2.43
CA TRP A 99 5.13 13.72 -2.29
C TRP A 99 3.89 14.49 -1.84
N LEU A 100 2.73 14.18 -2.42
CA LEU A 100 1.46 14.82 -2.07
C LEU A 100 1.08 14.58 -0.61
N VAL A 101 1.30 13.37 -0.10
CA VAL A 101 1.09 13.05 1.33
C VAL A 101 2.00 13.90 2.22
N ILE A 102 3.29 14.05 1.87
CA ILE A 102 4.23 14.91 2.62
C ILE A 102 3.78 16.37 2.58
N TYR A 103 3.35 16.87 1.42
CA TYR A 103 2.86 18.24 1.24
C TYR A 103 1.54 18.52 2.00
N MET A 104 0.70 17.50 2.21
CA MET A 104 -0.50 17.67 3.03
C MET A 104 -0.18 17.83 4.51
N VAL A 105 0.92 17.22 4.96
CA VAL A 105 1.37 17.20 6.36
C VAL A 105 2.22 18.44 6.72
N ILE A 106 3.11 18.89 5.82
CA ILE A 106 3.99 20.07 5.99
C ILE A 106 3.36 21.31 5.37
#